data_AF-A0A098VZ53-F1
#
_entry.id   AF-A0A098VZ53-F1
#
_cell.length_a   1.000
_cell.length_b   1.000
_cell.length_c   1.000
_cell.angle_alpha   90.00
_cell.angle_beta   90.00
_cell.angle_gamma   90.00
#
_symmetry.space_group_name_H-M   'P 1'
#
loop_
_entity.id
_entity.type
_entity.pdbx_description
1 polymer ?
#
loop_
_entity_poly.entity_id
_entity_poly.type
_entity_poly.pdbx_seq_one_letter_code
_entity_poly.pdbx_strand_id
1 'polypeptide(L)'
;MVQSVEAMLIIHQYTHPHVLLLQKGNNFALPGGRLLLGEDQSEGLSRILSDQLAPQSSSKFTTWNISDCLSVWYRPGFENKFYPYPLPHITIPKEEKRLYLVHLPESQLFSIPLGMTLVAIPFFELYENANRFGPLIASVPYLISRYHLIVQ
;
A
#
# COMPACT_ATOMS: atom_id res chain seq x y z
N MET A 1 7.32 16.75 10.45
CA MET A 1 7.35 15.32 10.06
C MET A 1 6.37 15.14 8.93
N VAL A 2 6.77 14.53 7.82
CA VAL A 2 5.84 14.16 6.73
C VAL A 2 5.05 12.94 7.17
N GLN A 3 3.76 12.89 6.86
CA GLN A 3 2.96 11.68 7.03
C GLN A 3 2.58 11.15 5.65
N SER A 4 2.77 9.84 5.45
CA SER A 4 2.36 9.15 4.24
C SER A 4 1.57 7.90 4.57
N VAL A 5 0.70 7.53 3.65
CA VAL A 5 -0.20 6.37 3.76
C VAL A 5 -0.12 5.57 2.48
N GLU A 6 -0.08 4.26 2.61
CA GLU A 6 -0.08 3.30 1.50
C GLU A 6 -1.17 2.26 1.72
N ALA A 7 -1.76 1.78 0.63
CA ALA A 7 -2.79 0.76 0.62
C ALA A 7 -2.20 -0.57 0.18
N MET A 8 -2.55 -1.61 0.92
CA MET A 8 -2.35 -2.98 0.52
C MET A 8 -3.70 -3.56 0.07
N LEU A 9 -3.77 -3.81 -1.24
CA LEU A 9 -4.91 -4.38 -1.93
C LEU A 9 -4.59 -5.83 -2.27
N ILE A 10 -5.38 -6.77 -1.75
CA ILE A 10 -5.19 -8.20 -1.99
C ILE A 10 -6.30 -8.71 -2.91
N ILE A 11 -5.90 -9.50 -3.90
CA ILE A 11 -6.80 -10.33 -4.71
C ILE A 11 -6.32 -11.78 -4.64
N HIS A 12 -7.08 -12.70 -5.23
CA HIS A 12 -6.60 -14.06 -5.45
C HIS A 12 -6.72 -14.46 -6.91
N GLN A 13 -5.81 -15.31 -7.35
CA GLN A 13 -5.84 -15.97 -8.65
C GLN A 13 -5.40 -17.41 -8.44
N TYR A 14 -6.17 -18.37 -8.97
CA TYR A 14 -5.94 -19.81 -8.76
C TYR A 14 -5.72 -20.16 -7.27
N THR A 15 -6.65 -19.71 -6.42
CA THR A 15 -6.64 -19.90 -4.95
C THR A 15 -5.38 -19.41 -4.22
N HIS A 16 -4.57 -18.57 -4.86
CA HIS A 16 -3.35 -18.00 -4.27
C HIS A 16 -3.45 -16.47 -4.10
N PRO A 17 -3.07 -15.91 -2.94
CA PRO A 17 -3.14 -14.47 -2.71
C PRO A 17 -2.06 -13.70 -3.47
N HIS A 18 -2.47 -12.56 -4.03
CA HIS A 18 -1.64 -11.63 -4.75
C HIS A 18 -1.83 -10.21 -4.20
N VAL A 19 -0.78 -9.41 -4.22
CA VAL A 19 -0.84 -7.98 -3.91
C VAL A 19 -0.90 -7.19 -5.22
N LEU A 20 -1.83 -6.25 -5.32
CA LEU A 20 -1.85 -5.30 -6.42
C LEU A 20 -0.79 -4.21 -6.19
N LEU A 21 0.14 -4.06 -7.14
CA LEU A 21 1.21 -3.06 -7.13
C LEU A 21 1.16 -2.21 -8.39
N LEU A 22 1.53 -0.94 -8.27
CA LEU A 22 1.84 -0.08 -9.39
C LEU A 22 3.27 -0.33 -9.83
N GLN A 23 3.48 -0.56 -11.13
CA GLN A 23 4.80 -0.76 -11.72
C GLN A 23 5.12 0.35 -12.72
N LYS A 24 6.34 0.88 -12.62
CA LYS A 24 6.92 1.82 -13.60
C LYS A 24 8.34 1.39 -13.93
N GLY A 25 8.53 0.80 -15.12
CA GLY A 25 9.78 0.13 -15.46
C GLY A 25 10.05 -1.04 -14.51
N ASN A 26 11.19 -1.02 -13.83
CA ASN A 26 11.57 -2.05 -12.84
C ASN A 26 11.17 -1.71 -11.40
N ASN A 27 10.53 -0.55 -11.18
CA ASN A 27 10.15 -0.11 -9.84
C ASN A 27 8.71 -0.51 -9.54
N PHE A 28 8.49 -1.01 -8.32
CA PHE A 28 7.18 -1.37 -7.79
C PHE A 28 6.83 -0.45 -6.62
N ALA A 29 5.56 -0.07 -6.51
CA ALA A 29 5.05 0.76 -5.43
C ALA A 29 3.65 0.29 -5.02
N LEU A 30 3.34 0.41 -3.74
CA LEU A 30 1.97 0.34 -3.25
C LEU A 30 1.24 1.65 -3.61
N PRO A 31 -0.04 1.60 -4.00
CA PRO A 31 -0.85 2.80 -4.13
C PRO A 31 -0.88 3.59 -2.83
N GLY A 32 -0.72 4.91 -2.90
CA GLY A 32 -0.52 5.71 -1.69
C GLY A 32 0.19 7.02 -1.96
N GLY A 33 0.38 7.80 -0.90
CA GLY A 33 0.90 9.15 -1.01
C GLY A 33 1.02 9.88 0.31
N ARG A 34 1.29 11.17 0.21
CA ARG A 34 1.44 12.06 1.37
C ARG A 34 0.08 12.61 1.79
N LEU A 35 -0.13 12.67 3.09
CA LEU A 35 -1.27 13.36 3.68
C LEU A 35 -1.07 14.87 3.64
N LEU A 36 -2.19 15.59 3.60
CA LEU A 36 -2.23 17.03 3.88
C LEU A 36 -2.05 17.27 5.38
N LEU A 37 -1.66 18.50 5.74
CA LEU A 37 -1.44 18.84 7.15
C LEU A 37 -2.75 18.73 7.94
N GLY A 38 -2.77 17.87 8.96
CA GLY A 38 -3.95 17.64 9.81
C GLY A 38 -5.03 16.75 9.19
N GLU A 39 -4.78 16.17 8.02
CA GLU A 39 -5.70 15.24 7.36
C GLU A 39 -5.77 13.90 8.10
N ASP A 40 -6.96 13.34 8.24
CA ASP A 40 -7.12 11.99 8.77
C ASP A 40 -6.46 10.96 7.84
N GLN A 41 -5.87 9.93 8.42
CA GLN A 41 -5.09 8.95 7.68
C GLN A 41 -5.96 8.11 6.74
N SER A 42 -7.16 7.73 7.18
CA SER A 42 -8.10 6.95 6.38
C SER A 42 -8.77 7.82 5.32
N GLU A 43 -9.22 9.02 5.68
CA GLU A 43 -9.81 9.95 4.71
C GLU A 43 -8.80 10.34 3.63
N GLY A 44 -7.57 10.66 4.03
CA GLY A 44 -6.50 11.00 3.11
C GLY A 44 -6.09 9.83 2.22
N LEU A 45 -6.02 8.60 2.74
CA LEU A 45 -5.78 7.43 1.90
C LEU A 45 -6.92 7.23 0.89
N SER A 46 -8.18 7.39 1.31
CA SER A 46 -9.34 7.24 0.43
C SER A 46 -9.32 8.28 -0.71
N ARG A 47 -8.97 9.52 -0.40
CA ARG A 47 -8.77 10.59 -1.39
C ARG A 47 -7.64 10.23 -2.36
N ILE A 48 -6.47 9.86 -1.84
CA ILE A 48 -5.30 9.51 -2.65
C ILE A 48 -5.59 8.34 -3.59
N LEU A 49 -6.24 7.28 -3.11
CA LEU A 49 -6.62 6.15 -3.95
C LEU A 49 -7.64 6.53 -5.00
N SER A 50 -8.58 7.42 -4.67
CA SER A 50 -9.55 7.95 -5.64
C SER A 50 -8.84 8.75 -6.74
N ASP A 51 -7.93 9.64 -6.37
CA ASP A 51 -7.14 10.45 -7.30
C ASP A 51 -6.25 9.59 -8.22
N GLN A 52 -5.67 8.51 -7.67
CA GLN A 52 -4.74 7.65 -8.40
C GLN A 52 -5.41 6.56 -9.23
N LEU A 53 -6.48 5.95 -8.70
CA LEU A 53 -7.01 4.69 -9.21
C LEU A 53 -8.50 4.72 -9.57
N ALA A 54 -9.27 5.75 -9.20
CA ALA A 54 -10.68 5.81 -9.55
C ALA A 54 -10.90 6.29 -11.00
N PRO A 55 -11.86 5.71 -11.73
CA PRO A 55 -12.32 6.25 -13.00
C PRO A 55 -13.06 7.59 -12.80
N GLN A 56 -12.73 8.57 -13.65
CA GLN A 56 -13.26 9.94 -13.58
C GLN A 56 -14.79 10.08 -13.78
N SER A 57 -15.45 9.09 -14.39
CA SER A 57 -16.84 9.21 -14.87
C SER A 57 -17.74 8.02 -14.56
N SER A 58 -17.40 7.19 -13.55
CA SER A 58 -18.21 6.00 -13.26
C SER A 58 -19.10 6.20 -12.02
N SER A 59 -20.43 6.13 -12.23
CA SER A 59 -21.43 6.03 -11.16
C SER A 59 -21.37 4.72 -10.37
N LYS A 60 -20.48 3.78 -10.77
CA LYS A 60 -20.28 2.46 -10.17
C LYS A 60 -19.06 2.38 -9.26
N PHE A 61 -18.34 3.47 -9.05
CA PHE A 61 -17.18 3.45 -8.17
C PHE A 61 -17.62 3.33 -6.71
N THR A 62 -17.23 2.23 -6.08
CA THR A 62 -17.48 2.02 -4.65
C THR A 62 -16.44 2.77 -3.83
N THR A 63 -16.86 3.36 -2.72
CA THR A 63 -15.95 3.99 -1.76
C THR A 63 -14.91 3.00 -1.23
N TRP A 64 -13.69 3.48 -0.96
CA TRP A 64 -12.63 2.64 -0.41
C TRP A 64 -12.95 2.21 1.01
N ASN A 65 -12.95 0.90 1.27
CA ASN A 65 -13.09 0.34 2.60
C ASN A 65 -11.72 0.17 3.25
N ILE A 66 -11.26 1.22 3.94
CA ILE A 66 -9.99 1.24 4.65
C ILE A 66 -10.20 0.63 6.04
N SER A 67 -9.46 -0.44 6.33
CA SER A 67 -9.57 -1.22 7.56
C SER A 67 -8.32 -1.03 8.41
N ASP A 68 -7.60 -2.10 8.69
CA ASP A 68 -6.57 -2.11 9.72
C ASP A 68 -5.28 -1.43 9.25
N CYS A 69 -4.65 -0.67 10.16
CA CYS A 69 -3.25 -0.29 10.01
C CYS A 69 -2.38 -1.51 10.30
N LEU A 70 -1.69 -2.01 9.27
CA LEU A 70 -0.89 -3.22 9.31
C LEU A 70 0.52 -2.97 9.85
N SER A 71 1.09 -1.81 9.53
CA SER A 71 2.43 -1.43 9.98
C SER A 71 2.67 0.07 9.90
N VAL A 72 3.62 0.53 10.72
CA VAL A 72 4.12 1.91 10.73
C VAL A 72 5.62 1.89 10.54
N TRP A 73 6.11 2.74 9.62
CA TRP A 73 7.50 2.80 9.21
C TRP A 73 8.03 4.21 9.32
N TYR A 74 9.27 4.34 9.78
CA TYR A 74 9.89 5.62 10.09
C TYR A 74 11.12 5.85 9.22
N ARG A 75 11.18 7.05 8.63
CA ARG A 75 12.37 7.53 7.91
C ARG A 75 13.10 8.57 8.77
N PRO A 76 14.29 8.25 9.29
CA PRO A 76 14.96 9.11 10.26
C PRO A 76 15.63 10.34 9.63
N GLY A 77 16.07 10.22 8.38
CA GLY A 77 16.84 11.25 7.68
C GLY A 77 16.32 11.52 6.27
N PHE A 78 17.17 12.08 5.41
CA PHE A 78 16.82 12.38 4.01
C PHE A 78 17.08 11.20 3.05
N GLU A 79 17.84 10.20 3.50
CA GLU A 79 18.00 8.93 2.77
C GLU A 79 16.67 8.21 2.60
N ASN A 80 16.53 7.44 1.51
CA ASN A 80 15.32 6.66 1.24
C ASN A 80 15.33 5.32 2.00
N LYS A 81 15.50 5.36 3.33
CA LYS A 81 15.53 4.17 4.17
C LYS A 81 14.51 4.28 5.30
N PHE A 82 13.61 3.32 5.35
CA PHE A 82 12.56 3.21 6.36
C PHE A 82 12.85 2.04 7.30
N TYR A 83 12.38 2.17 8.55
CA TYR A 83 12.50 1.15 9.58
C TYR A 83 11.14 0.90 10.22
N PRO A 84 10.75 -0.36 10.51
CA PRO A 84 9.45 -0.70 11.08
C PRO A 84 9.38 -0.45 12.60
N TYR A 85 10.15 0.51 13.11
CA TYR A 85 10.23 0.90 14.50
C TYR A 85 10.88 2.29 14.63
N PRO A 86 10.60 3.04 15.71
CA PRO A 86 11.32 4.27 16.03
C PRO A 86 12.78 3.97 16.37
N LEU A 87 13.74 4.67 15.77
CA LEU A 87 15.16 4.45 16.06
C LEU A 87 15.59 5.13 17.36
N PRO A 88 16.60 4.57 18.07
CA PRO A 88 17.20 5.21 19.23
C PRO A 88 17.70 6.63 18.92
N HIS A 89 17.53 7.55 19.88
CA HIS A 89 18.03 8.94 19.83
C HIS A 89 17.43 9.82 18.72
N ILE A 90 16.44 9.33 17.97
CA ILE A 90 15.75 10.11 16.95
C ILE A 90 14.40 10.54 17.52
N THR A 91 14.32 11.80 17.93
CA THR A 91 13.13 12.37 18.57
C THR A 91 12.01 12.69 17.57
N ILE A 92 12.37 13.13 16.36
CA ILE A 92 11.40 13.48 15.30
C ILE A 92 11.90 12.90 13.97
N PRO A 93 11.27 11.83 13.45
CA PRO A 93 11.60 11.30 12.14
C PRO A 93 11.20 12.31 11.05
N LYS A 94 11.83 12.21 9.88
CA LYS A 94 11.49 13.03 8.71
C LYS A 94 10.16 12.59 8.10
N GLU A 95 9.86 11.30 8.14
CA GLU A 95 8.61 10.74 7.65
C GLU A 95 8.11 9.58 8.51
N GLU A 96 6.80 9.53 8.75
CA GLU A 96 6.07 8.37 9.23
C GLU A 96 5.17 7.87 8.09
N LYS A 97 5.34 6.61 7.70
CA LYS A 97 4.56 5.94 6.66
C LYS A 97 3.70 4.85 7.29
N ARG A 98 2.41 4.83 6.98
CA ARG A 98 1.46 3.82 7.47
C ARG A 98 0.94 2.97 6.32
N LEU A 99 0.92 1.66 6.51
CA LEU A 99 0.33 0.72 5.55
C LEU A 99 -1.03 0.24 6.05
N TYR A 100 -2.07 0.42 5.24
CA TYR A 100 -3.43 0.00 5.58
C TYR A 100 -3.89 -1.18 4.71
N LEU A 101 -4.61 -2.12 5.31
CA LEU A 101 -5.43 -3.07 4.57
C LEU A 101 -6.64 -2.35 3.99
N VAL A 102 -6.87 -2.49 2.69
CA VAL A 102 -8.04 -1.95 2.01
C VAL A 102 -8.83 -3.10 1.40
N HIS A 103 -10.06 -3.28 1.86
CA HIS A 103 -10.94 -4.34 1.36
C HIS A 103 -11.51 -3.93 0.01
N LEU A 104 -11.35 -4.81 -0.97
CA LEU A 104 -11.95 -4.65 -2.29
C LEU A 104 -13.35 -5.29 -2.30
N PRO A 105 -14.33 -4.68 -3.00
CA PRO A 105 -15.57 -5.38 -3.32
C PRO A 105 -15.29 -6.54 -4.29
N GLU A 106 -16.29 -7.39 -4.52
CA GLU A 106 -16.21 -8.51 -5.48
C GLU A 106 -15.76 -8.06 -6.88
N SER A 107 -16.10 -6.84 -7.28
CA SER A 107 -15.68 -6.25 -8.54
C SER A 107 -15.43 -4.76 -8.39
N GLN A 108 -14.27 -4.30 -8.87
CA GLN A 108 -13.87 -2.90 -8.84
C GLN A 108 -13.20 -2.53 -10.17
N LEU A 109 -13.54 -1.36 -10.70
CA LEU A 109 -12.87 -0.79 -11.87
C LEU A 109 -11.73 0.14 -11.41
N PHE A 110 -10.53 -0.08 -11.93
CA PHE A 110 -9.38 0.79 -11.70
C PHE A 110 -9.02 1.55 -12.98
N SER A 111 -8.72 2.84 -12.85
CA SER A 111 -8.02 3.64 -13.84
C SER A 111 -6.55 3.73 -13.48
N ILE A 112 -5.66 3.46 -14.43
CA ILE A 112 -4.21 3.39 -14.14
C ILE A 112 -3.54 4.69 -14.64
N PRO A 113 -2.69 5.33 -13.82
CA PRO A 113 -1.94 6.50 -14.26
C PRO A 113 -1.10 6.24 -15.51
N LEU A 114 -0.97 7.24 -16.38
CA LEU A 114 -0.22 7.11 -17.63
C LEU A 114 1.25 6.71 -17.37
N GLY A 115 1.72 5.69 -18.10
CA GLY A 115 3.09 5.19 -17.98
C GLY A 115 3.31 4.26 -16.76
N MET A 116 2.24 3.85 -16.09
CA MET A 116 2.25 2.79 -15.09
C MET A 116 1.42 1.60 -15.55
N THR A 117 1.70 0.44 -14.96
CA THR A 117 0.86 -0.76 -15.06
C THR A 117 0.43 -1.18 -13.66
N LEU A 118 -0.78 -1.74 -13.55
CA LEU A 118 -1.22 -2.41 -12.33
C LEU A 118 -0.94 -3.90 -12.48
N VAL A 119 -0.17 -4.46 -11.56
CA VAL A 119 0.25 -5.87 -11.60
C VAL A 119 -0.14 -6.58 -10.31
N ALA A 120 -0.50 -7.86 -10.43
CA ALA A 120 -0.79 -8.72 -9.29
C ALA A 120 0.44 -9.60 -9.02
N ILE A 121 1.11 -9.39 -7.88
CA ILE A 121 2.30 -10.15 -7.51
C ILE A 121 1.95 -11.20 -6.46
N PRO A 122 2.20 -12.50 -6.72
CA PRO A 122 1.89 -13.55 -5.77
C PRO A 122 2.75 -13.45 -4.51
N PHE A 123 2.20 -13.86 -3.37
CA PHE A 123 2.90 -13.77 -2.09
C PHE A 123 4.27 -14.49 -2.06
N PHE A 124 4.41 -15.62 -2.78
CA PHE A 124 5.67 -16.35 -2.85
C PHE A 124 6.78 -15.60 -3.59
N GLU A 125 6.44 -14.67 -4.48
CA GLU A 125 7.43 -13.83 -5.18
C GLU A 125 7.88 -12.66 -4.29
N LEU A 126 7.00 -12.19 -3.39
CA LEU A 126 7.29 -11.13 -2.43
C LEU A 126 8.12 -11.62 -1.24
N TYR A 127 7.83 -12.81 -0.74
CA TYR A 127 8.43 -13.37 0.46
C TYR A 127 9.97 -13.39 0.36
N GLU A 128 10.63 -12.80 1.37
CA GLU A 128 12.10 -12.68 1.47
C GLU A 128 12.79 -12.01 0.26
N ASN A 129 12.06 -11.25 -0.56
CA ASN A 129 12.57 -10.66 -1.79
C ASN A 129 12.71 -9.12 -1.71
N ALA A 130 13.29 -8.65 -0.61
CA ALA A 130 13.49 -7.21 -0.36
C ALA A 130 14.45 -6.56 -1.37
N ASN A 131 15.33 -7.34 -2.00
CA ASN A 131 16.22 -6.83 -3.05
C ASN A 131 15.44 -6.33 -4.28
N ARG A 132 14.32 -6.97 -4.62
CA ARG A 132 13.48 -6.60 -5.77
C ARG A 132 12.35 -5.65 -5.40
N PHE A 133 11.69 -5.89 -4.27
CA PHE A 133 10.46 -5.17 -3.91
C PHE A 133 10.65 -4.14 -2.79
N GLY A 134 11.84 -4.07 -2.20
CA GLY A 134 12.08 -3.29 -0.99
C GLY A 134 11.51 -3.95 0.27
N PRO A 135 11.95 -3.51 1.46
CA PRO A 135 11.64 -4.17 2.72
C PRO A 135 10.15 -4.15 3.08
N LEU A 136 9.44 -3.06 2.77
CA LEU A 136 8.01 -2.92 3.07
C LEU A 136 7.17 -3.94 2.28
N ILE A 137 7.28 -3.95 0.96
CA ILE A 137 6.46 -4.83 0.10
C ILE A 137 6.83 -6.29 0.34
N ALA A 138 8.12 -6.61 0.48
CA ALA A 138 8.57 -7.97 0.78
C ALA A 138 8.10 -8.48 2.16
N SER A 139 7.71 -7.58 3.08
CA SER A 139 7.19 -7.94 4.40
C SER A 139 5.69 -8.28 4.40
N VAL A 140 4.95 -8.01 3.32
CA VAL A 140 3.49 -8.20 3.27
C VAL A 140 3.03 -9.60 3.68
N PRO A 141 3.68 -10.72 3.25
CA PRO A 141 3.28 -12.06 3.69
C PRO A 141 3.30 -12.22 5.22
N TYR A 142 4.27 -11.60 5.92
CA TYR A 142 4.32 -11.61 7.38
C TYR A 142 3.17 -10.82 8.00
N LEU A 143 2.91 -9.61 7.50
CA LEU A 143 1.88 -8.71 8.04
C LEU A 143 0.47 -9.31 7.91
N ILE A 144 0.23 -10.07 6.85
CA ILE A 144 -1.08 -10.67 6.56
C ILE A 144 -1.26 -12.06 7.14
N SER A 145 -0.20 -12.71 7.61
CA SER A 145 -0.26 -14.06 8.21
C SER A 145 -1.25 -14.20 9.37
N ARG A 146 -1.62 -13.09 10.03
CA ARG A 146 -2.61 -13.05 11.11
C ARG A 146 -4.07 -13.12 10.64
N TYR A 147 -4.34 -12.97 9.34
CA TYR A 147 -5.67 -12.98 8.75
C TYR A 147 -6.00 -14.33 8.13
N HIS A 148 -7.24 -14.77 8.26
CA HIS A 148 -7.76 -15.90 7.50
C HIS A 148 -8.25 -15.42 6.14
N LEU A 149 -7.46 -15.65 5.09
CA LEU A 149 -7.82 -15.28 3.72
C LEU A 149 -8.83 -16.28 3.15
N ILE A 150 -10.03 -15.78 2.85
CA ILE A 150 -11.06 -16.55 2.17
C ILE A 150 -10.78 -16.44 0.66
N VAL A 151 -10.22 -17.49 0.07
CA VAL A 151 -9.99 -17.63 -1.36
C VAL A 151 -10.95 -18.68 -1.90
N GLN A 152 -11.97 -18.26 -2.65
CA GLN A 152 -12.99 -19.13 -3.23
C GLN A 152 -12.82 -19.25 -4.74
#